data_AF-A0A239PMM9-F1
#
_entry.id   AF-A0A239PMM9-F1
#
_cell.length_a   1.000
_cell.length_b   1.000
_cell.length_c   1.000
_cell.angle_alpha   90.00
_cell.angle_beta   90.00
_cell.angle_gamma   90.00
#
_symmetry.space_group_name_H-M   'P 1'
#
loop_
_entity.id
_entity.type
_entity.pdbx_description
1 polymer ?
#
loop_
_entity_poly.entity_id
_entity_poly.type
_entity_poly.pdbx_seq_one_letter_code
_entity_poly.pdbx_strand_id
1 'polypeptide(L)' 'MKRFFTALALIPSAAFAHVGDHSHVAATHLLTEPDHLGVIGVVIVIALGAWLWRRGRS' A
#
# COMPACT_ATOMS: atom_id res chain seq x y z
N MET A 1 -38.72 -5.07 -15.29
CA MET A 1 -37.41 -5.37 -15.94
C MET A 1 -36.47 -4.17 -15.97
N LYS A 2 -36.90 -2.95 -16.34
CA LYS A 2 -36.00 -1.78 -16.42
C LYS A 2 -35.32 -1.35 -15.10
N ARG A 3 -35.98 -1.55 -13.95
CA ARG A 3 -35.44 -1.20 -12.63
C ARG A 3 -34.30 -2.12 -12.14
N PHE A 4 -34.22 -3.34 -12.66
CA PHE A 4 -33.14 -4.28 -12.33
C PHE A 4 -31.81 -3.87 -12.95
N PHE A 5 -31.83 -3.33 -14.17
CA PHE A 5 -30.63 -2.84 -14.86
C PHE A 5 -30.00 -1.63 -14.14
N THR A 6 -30.82 -0.77 -13.53
CA THR A 6 -30.33 0.41 -12.81
C THR A 6 -29.61 0.03 -11.51
N ALA A 7 -30.07 -1.02 -10.82
CA ALA A 7 -29.41 -1.54 -9.62
C ALA A 7 -28.05 -2.19 -9.96
N LEU A 8 -27.94 -2.84 -11.12
CA LEU A 8 -26.68 -3.45 -11.58
C LEU A 8 -25.61 -2.41 -11.92
N ALA A 9 -26.01 -1.23 -12.42
CA ALA A 9 -25.11 -0.12 -12.73
C ALA A 9 -24.57 0.62 -11.49
N LEU A 10 -25.15 0.37 -10.31
CA LEU A 10 -24.71 0.91 -9.03
C LEU A 10 -23.81 -0.05 -8.26
N ILE A 11 -23.55 -1.25 -8.79
CA ILE A 11 -22.56 -2.16 -8.20
C ILE A 11 -21.20 -1.48 -8.40
N PRO A 12 -20.49 -1.11 -7.33
CA PRO A 12 -19.15 -0.58 -7.47
C PRO A 12 -18.31 -1.62 -8.22
N SER A 13 -17.76 -1.22 -9.35
CA SER A 13 -16.81 -2.01 -10.15
C SER A 13 -15.51 -2.34 -9.40
N ALA A 14 -15.42 -2.00 -8.11
CA ALA A 14 -14.39 -2.47 -7.19
C ALA A 14 -14.27 -4.01 -7.15
N ALA A 15 -15.30 -4.75 -7.55
CA ALA A 15 -15.24 -6.20 -7.72
C ALA A 15 -14.32 -6.67 -8.88
N PHE A 16 -13.87 -5.76 -9.76
CA PHE A 16 -12.95 -6.05 -10.87
C PHE A 16 -11.55 -5.43 -10.69
N ALA A 17 -11.20 -4.97 -9.50
CA ALA A 17 -9.79 -4.73 -9.20
C ALA A 17 -9.11 -6.11 -9.04
N HIS A 18 -8.45 -6.56 -10.10
CA HIS A 18 -7.56 -7.71 -10.11
C HIS A 18 -6.60 -7.62 -8.92
N VAL A 19 -6.25 -8.73 -8.28
CA VAL A 19 -5.14 -8.75 -7.32
C VAL A 19 -3.90 -8.22 -8.06
N GLY A 20 -3.45 -7.01 -7.70
CA GLY A 20 -2.33 -6.33 -8.35
C GLY A 20 -2.69 -5.24 -9.38
N ASP A 21 -3.95 -4.77 -9.47
CA ASP A 21 -4.25 -3.55 -10.23
C ASP A 21 -3.71 -2.30 -9.52
N HIS A 22 -2.61 -1.75 -10.03
CA HIS A 22 -1.94 -0.56 -9.51
C HIS A 22 -2.21 0.68 -10.38
N SER A 23 -3.13 0.61 -11.35
CA SER A 23 -3.41 1.73 -12.26
C SER A 23 -3.90 3.00 -11.54
N HIS A 24 -4.41 2.85 -10.32
CA HIS A 24 -4.88 3.93 -9.46
C HIS A 24 -3.99 4.17 -8.21
N VAL A 25 -2.88 3.43 -8.08
CA VAL A 25 -1.98 3.56 -6.94
C VAL A 25 -1.05 4.75 -7.16
N ALA A 26 -1.32 5.84 -6.44
CA ALA A 26 -0.41 6.99 -6.38
C ALA A 26 0.83 6.65 -5.54
N ALA A 27 1.97 7.28 -5.82
CA ALA A 27 3.20 7.08 -5.03
C ALA A 27 3.01 7.39 -3.52
N THR A 28 2.05 8.24 -3.19
CA THR A 28 1.65 8.55 -1.81
C THR A 28 1.06 7.34 -1.06
N HIS A 29 0.56 6.33 -1.76
CA HIS A 29 0.04 5.08 -1.18
C HIS A 29 1.09 4.36 -0.33
N LEU A 30 2.38 4.44 -0.72
CA LEU A 30 3.49 3.90 0.08
C LEU A 30 3.65 4.59 1.44
N LEU A 31 3.08 5.79 1.60
CA LEU A 31 3.21 6.62 2.80
C LEU A 31 1.90 6.71 3.60
N THR A 32 0.81 6.14 3.11
CA THR A 32 -0.50 6.18 3.78
C THR A 32 -0.97 4.82 4.27
N GLU A 33 -0.55 3.72 3.62
CA GLU A 33 -0.99 2.40 4.03
C GLU A 33 -0.21 1.88 5.25
N PRO A 34 -0.90 1.35 6.27
CA PRO A 34 -0.26 0.89 7.51
C PRO A 34 0.80 -0.19 7.31
N ASP A 35 0.61 -1.10 6.35
CA ASP A 35 1.55 -2.18 6.06
C ASP A 35 2.86 -1.66 5.44
N HIS A 36 2.78 -0.71 4.51
CA HIS A 36 3.96 -0.05 3.96
C HIS A 36 4.73 0.74 5.03
N LEU A 37 4.02 1.46 5.89
CA LEU A 37 4.64 2.18 7.01
C LEU A 37 5.34 1.24 7.98
N GLY A 38 4.76 0.07 8.24
CA GLY A 38 5.38 -0.98 9.05
C GLY A 38 6.71 -1.45 8.44
N VAL A 39 6.73 -1.76 7.14
CA VAL A 39 7.95 -2.17 6.42
C VAL A 39 9.01 -1.06 6.46
N ILE A 40 8.64 0.19 6.19
CA ILE A 40 9.54 1.35 6.24
C ILE A 40 10.16 1.48 7.63
N GLY A 41 9.36 1.34 8.69
CA GLY A 41 9.84 1.40 10.07
C GLY A 41 10.91 0.33 10.36
N VAL A 42 10.67 -0.92 9.94
CA VAL A 42 11.65 -2.01 10.10
C VAL A 42 12.95 -1.70 9.37
N VAL A 43 12.88 -1.23 8.13
CA VAL A 43 14.06 -0.86 7.33
C VAL A 43 14.88 0.23 8.02
N ILE A 44 14.22 1.27 8.55
CA ILE A 44 14.89 2.36 9.26
C ILE A 44 15.63 1.84 10.50
N VAL A 45 14.99 0.99 11.30
CA VAL A 45 15.61 0.42 12.51
C VAL A 45 16.86 -0.39 12.16
N ILE A 46 16.79 -1.23 11.14
CA ILE A 46 17.93 -2.04 10.69
C ILE A 46 19.07 -1.15 10.20
N ALA A 47 18.76 -0.15 9.36
CA ALA A 47 19.75 0.76 8.80
C ALA A 47 20.47 1.57 9.90
N LEU A 48 19.70 2.11 10.87
CA LEU A 48 20.25 2.83 12.01
C LEU A 48 21.10 1.93 12.90
N GLY A 49 20.63 0.71 13.20
CA GLY A 49 21.38 -0.26 13.97
C GLY A 49 22.72 -0.61 13.31
N ALA A 50 22.71 -0.88 11.99
CA ALA A 50 23.91 -1.14 11.21
C ALA A 50 24.87 0.06 11.20
N TRP A 51 24.34 1.28 11.07
CA TRP A 51 25.14 2.51 11.09
C TRP A 51 25.82 2.75 12.44
N LEU A 52 25.06 2.63 13.54
CA LEU A 52 25.58 2.76 14.91
C LEU A 52 26.65 1.70 15.19
N TRP A 53 26.39 0.46 14.79
CA TRP A 53 27.35 -0.64 14.94
C TRP A 53 28.65 -0.37 14.19
N ARG A 54 28.58 0.17 12.96
CA ARG A 54 29.78 0.57 12.20
C ARG A 54 30.55 1.70 12.89
N ARG A 55 29.85 2.70 13.44
CA ARG A 55 30.49 3.81 14.16
C ARG A 55 31.19 3.37 15.44
N GLY A 56 30.62 2.42 16.19
CA GLY A 56 31.26 1.90 17.41
C GLY A 56 32.48 1.01 17.16
N ARG A 57 32.81 0.72 15.90
CA ARG A 57 33.98 -0.08 15.49
C ARG A 57 35.10 0.74 14.82
N SER A 58 34.90 2.04 14.61
CA SER A 58 35.94 3.00 14.21
C SER A 58 36.54 3.64 15.45
#